data_AF-A0A8T2NAG3-F1
#
_entry.id   AF-A0A8T2NAG3-F1
#
_cell.length_a   1.000
_cell.length_b   1.000
_cell.length_c   1.000
_cell.angle_alpha   90.00
_cell.angle_beta   90.00
_cell.angle_gamma   90.00
#
_symmetry.space_group_name_H-M   'P 1'
#
loop_
_entity.id
_entity.type
_entity.pdbx_description
1 polymer ?
#
loop_
_entity_poly.entity_id
_entity_poly.type
_entity_poly.pdbx_seq_one_letter_code
_entity_poly.pdbx_strand_id
1 'polypeptide(L)'
;MKAQNPLHCDLTAGELDYFKVTITKDLSFFCPLTVTHALSPLLKTLCPMPSVSGLSSSDVRQPGKSPCFSVNWTAGDGQLEVINTATGKRKDTGASSRLCKHALFTRWAKLYHKVSSVTSLCTTPRHTKVKHDTRPLSTQVASRGETPLMYCEAKLAARTYQTVKQQLFRSLQEAGLGTWVKKPPEQDQFVLSV
;
A
#
# COMPACT_ATOMS: atom_id res chain seq x y z
N MET A 1 -19.80 -11.24 -21.78
CA MET A 1 -19.61 -11.00 -20.34
C MET A 1 -18.78 -9.74 -20.18
N LYS A 2 -19.43 -8.61 -19.85
CA LYS A 2 -18.72 -7.33 -19.62
C LYS A 2 -18.14 -7.36 -18.20
N ALA A 3 -16.85 -7.07 -18.08
CA ALA A 3 -16.19 -6.89 -16.80
C ALA A 3 -16.86 -5.71 -16.06
N GLN A 4 -17.46 -6.01 -14.92
CA GLN A 4 -18.18 -5.05 -14.08
C GLN A 4 -17.18 -4.26 -13.22
N ASN A 5 -17.30 -2.94 -13.29
CA ASN A 5 -16.78 -1.90 -12.41
C ASN A 5 -15.25 -1.71 -12.33
N PRO A 6 -14.68 -0.68 -13.01
CA PRO A 6 -13.41 -0.11 -12.55
C PRO A 6 -13.63 0.39 -11.11
N LEU A 7 -12.67 0.10 -10.22
CA LEU A 7 -12.64 0.64 -8.87
C LEU A 7 -12.74 2.16 -8.95
N HIS A 8 -13.91 2.71 -8.68
CA HIS A 8 -14.09 4.16 -8.58
C HIS A 8 -13.48 4.58 -7.25
N CYS A 9 -12.37 5.32 -7.31
CA CYS A 9 -11.77 5.93 -6.15
C CYS A 9 -12.34 7.34 -6.00
N ASP A 10 -12.83 7.68 -4.82
CA ASP A 10 -13.38 8.99 -4.51
C ASP A 10 -12.64 9.61 -3.34
N LEU A 11 -12.40 10.92 -3.43
CA LEU A 11 -11.85 11.73 -2.35
C LEU A 11 -12.89 12.78 -1.96
N THR A 12 -13.48 12.61 -0.78
CA THR A 12 -14.48 13.53 -0.22
C THR A 12 -13.88 14.34 0.92
N ALA A 13 -14.15 15.65 0.97
CA ALA A 13 -13.67 16.53 2.03
C ALA A 13 -14.80 17.32 2.69
N GLY A 14 -14.78 17.39 4.03
CA GLY A 14 -15.79 18.06 4.86
C GLY A 14 -15.54 19.54 5.13
N GLU A 15 -14.36 20.09 4.83
CA GLU A 15 -14.09 21.53 4.96
C GLU A 15 -13.38 22.01 3.68
N LEU A 16 -14.04 22.89 2.90
CA LEU A 16 -13.55 23.34 1.59
C LEU A 16 -12.73 24.65 1.63
N ASP A 17 -12.84 25.46 2.69
CA ASP A 17 -12.26 26.81 2.71
C ASP A 17 -10.72 26.77 2.85
N TYR A 18 -10.18 25.76 3.53
CA TYR A 18 -8.76 25.40 3.46
C TYR A 18 -8.44 24.46 2.29
N PHE A 19 -9.40 23.67 1.82
CA PHE A 19 -9.20 22.72 0.71
C PHE A 19 -8.97 23.45 -0.62
N LYS A 20 -9.65 24.57 -0.91
CA LYS A 20 -9.34 25.38 -2.10
C LYS A 20 -7.98 26.09 -1.97
N VAL A 21 -7.52 26.51 -0.80
CA VAL A 21 -6.19 27.13 -0.71
C VAL A 21 -5.08 26.07 -0.71
N THR A 22 -5.27 24.93 -0.07
CA THR A 22 -4.28 23.83 -0.01
C THR A 22 -4.33 22.86 -1.19
N ILE A 23 -5.38 22.88 -2.03
CA ILE A 23 -5.41 22.15 -3.32
C ILE A 23 -5.26 23.08 -4.53
N THR A 24 -5.74 24.33 -4.46
CA THR A 24 -5.65 25.28 -5.59
C THR A 24 -4.47 26.24 -5.49
N LYS A 25 -3.85 26.45 -4.31
CA LYS A 25 -2.53 27.13 -4.20
C LYS A 25 -1.38 26.18 -3.90
N ASP A 26 -1.65 25.03 -3.29
CA ASP A 26 -0.71 23.90 -3.23
C ASP A 26 -1.14 22.82 -4.23
N LEU A 27 -0.55 22.84 -5.41
CA LEU A 27 -0.51 21.69 -6.31
C LEU A 27 0.15 20.52 -5.55
N SER A 28 -0.54 19.77 -4.69
CA SER A 28 0.13 18.80 -3.79
C SER A 28 -0.44 17.39 -3.86
N PHE A 29 -1.72 17.22 -4.20
CA PHE A 29 -2.31 15.88 -4.26
C PHE A 29 -2.37 15.27 -5.65
N PHE A 30 -2.54 16.07 -6.71
CA PHE A 30 -2.69 15.53 -8.07
C PHE A 30 -2.12 16.45 -9.16
N CYS A 31 -2.26 17.77 -9.01
CA CYS A 31 -1.93 18.74 -10.06
C CYS A 31 -0.45 18.76 -10.54
N PRO A 32 0.60 18.57 -9.71
CA PRO A 32 1.97 18.58 -10.24
C PRO A 32 2.25 17.40 -11.16
N LEU A 33 1.60 16.27 -10.89
CA LEU A 33 1.80 15.04 -11.63
C LEU A 33 0.93 15.02 -12.90
N THR A 34 -0.21 15.71 -12.93
CA THR A 34 -0.98 15.91 -14.17
C THR A 34 -0.40 16.97 -15.10
N VAL A 35 0.30 17.99 -14.59
CA VAL A 35 0.98 19.02 -15.42
C VAL A 35 2.25 18.46 -16.09
N THR A 36 2.86 17.43 -15.51
CA THR A 36 3.89 16.67 -16.23
C THR A 36 3.22 15.74 -17.24
N HIS A 37 3.36 16.05 -18.53
CA HIS A 37 3.08 15.12 -19.63
C HIS A 37 3.88 13.79 -19.57
N ALA A 38 4.59 13.51 -18.47
CA ALA A 38 5.63 12.51 -18.31
C ALA A 38 5.26 11.30 -17.43
N LEU A 39 4.01 11.17 -16.94
CA LEU A 39 3.62 9.95 -16.23
C LEU A 39 3.46 8.78 -17.19
N SER A 40 4.18 7.69 -16.92
CA SER A 40 4.10 6.45 -17.69
C SER A 40 2.65 5.92 -17.71
N PRO A 41 2.23 5.22 -18.79
CA PRO A 41 0.91 4.57 -18.83
C PRO A 41 0.64 3.65 -17.64
N LEU A 42 1.68 2.98 -17.13
CA LEU A 42 1.61 2.10 -15.97
C LEU A 42 1.21 2.84 -14.68
N LEU A 43 1.74 4.04 -14.45
CA LEU A 43 1.40 4.85 -13.27
C LEU A 43 -0.06 5.33 -13.34
N LYS A 44 -0.55 5.69 -14.53
CA LYS A 44 -1.95 6.12 -14.75
C LYS A 44 -2.95 4.99 -14.52
N THR A 45 -2.60 3.74 -14.84
CA THR A 45 -3.47 2.59 -14.61
C THR A 45 -3.51 2.15 -13.14
N LEU A 46 -2.39 2.29 -12.42
CA LEU A 46 -2.29 1.82 -11.04
C LEU A 46 -2.73 2.85 -9.99
N CYS A 47 -2.68 4.14 -10.33
CA CYS A 47 -3.18 5.23 -9.49
C CYS A 47 -4.25 6.02 -10.25
N PRO A 48 -5.49 5.49 -10.36
CA PRO A 48 -6.57 6.22 -10.99
C PRO A 48 -6.81 7.55 -10.28
N MET A 49 -7.10 8.59 -11.07
CA MET A 49 -7.44 9.91 -10.54
C MET A 49 -8.80 9.82 -9.86
N PRO A 50 -8.92 10.11 -8.56
CA PRO A 50 -10.19 10.04 -7.88
C PRO A 50 -11.09 11.20 -8.28
N SER A 51 -12.41 10.97 -8.25
CA SER A 51 -13.34 12.08 -8.28
C SER A 51 -13.23 12.85 -6.96
N VAL A 52 -13.19 14.17 -7.03
CA VAL A 52 -13.05 15.04 -5.85
C VAL A 52 -14.36 15.79 -5.65
N SER A 53 -14.96 15.63 -4.47
CA SER A 53 -16.23 16.27 -4.14
C SER A 53 -16.23 16.84 -2.71
N GLY A 54 -16.97 17.93 -2.53
CA GLY A 54 -17.25 18.50 -1.21
C GLY A 54 -18.55 17.95 -0.64
N LEU A 55 -18.67 17.97 0.68
CA LEU A 55 -19.92 17.69 1.37
C LEU A 55 -20.91 18.87 1.20
N SER A 56 -22.20 18.60 1.33
CA SER A 56 -23.25 19.63 1.28
C SER A 56 -23.21 20.60 2.46
N SER A 57 -22.57 20.21 3.55
CA SER A 57 -22.34 21.02 4.75
C SER A 57 -20.85 21.01 5.08
N SER A 58 -20.29 22.18 5.36
CA SER A 58 -18.89 22.31 5.76
C SER A 58 -18.73 22.26 7.28
N ASP A 59 -17.68 21.59 7.74
CA ASP A 59 -17.23 21.68 9.12
C ASP A 59 -16.69 23.08 9.43
N VAL A 60 -16.97 23.58 10.63
CA VAL A 60 -16.45 24.88 11.10
C VAL A 60 -15.10 24.66 11.76
N ARG A 61 -14.09 25.42 11.34
CA ARG A 61 -12.74 25.41 11.92
C ARG A 61 -12.80 25.54 13.45
N GLN A 62 -12.26 24.54 14.14
CA GLN A 62 -12.13 24.55 15.60
C GLN A 62 -10.71 24.98 16.01
N PRO A 63 -10.49 26.20 16.52
CA PRO A 63 -9.18 26.61 16.99
C PRO A 63 -8.79 25.85 18.26
N GLY A 64 -7.61 25.23 18.27
CA GLY A 64 -7.13 24.48 19.44
C GLY A 64 -5.89 23.65 19.14
N LYS A 65 -5.32 23.03 20.18
CA LYS A 65 -4.26 22.03 20.01
C LYS A 65 -4.87 20.75 19.45
N SER A 66 -4.26 20.19 18.41
CA SER A 66 -4.64 18.87 17.90
C SER A 66 -4.45 17.81 18.99
N PRO A 67 -5.39 16.85 19.13
CA PRO A 67 -5.22 15.76 20.08
C PRO A 67 -3.95 14.94 19.81
N CYS A 68 -3.29 14.47 20.86
CA CYS A 68 -2.11 13.59 20.77
C CYS A 68 -2.46 12.10 20.65
N PHE A 69 -3.63 11.80 20.08
CA PHE A 69 -4.07 10.44 19.84
C PHE A 69 -4.71 10.30 18.45
N SER A 70 -4.68 9.08 17.94
CA SER A 70 -5.34 8.67 16.70
C SER A 70 -6.27 7.51 17.01
N VAL A 71 -7.44 7.50 16.39
CA VAL A 71 -8.43 6.43 16.52
C VAL A 71 -8.54 5.74 15.17
N ASN A 72 -8.52 4.41 15.16
CA ASN A 72 -8.77 3.64 13.95
C ASN A 72 -9.79 2.52 14.21
N TRP A 73 -10.46 2.09 13.15
CA TRP A 73 -11.44 1.00 13.14
C TRP A 73 -11.55 0.43 11.73
N THR A 74 -11.65 -0.90 11.63
CA THR A 74 -11.96 -1.61 10.40
C THR A 74 -13.25 -2.40 10.58
N ALA A 75 -14.05 -2.53 9.52
CA ALA A 75 -15.25 -3.38 9.56
C ALA A 75 -14.90 -4.80 10.04
N GLY A 76 -15.64 -5.26 11.06
CA GLY A 76 -15.39 -6.53 11.75
C GLY A 76 -14.61 -6.39 13.06
N ASP A 77 -14.01 -5.23 13.35
CA ASP A 77 -13.41 -4.98 14.66
C ASP A 77 -14.50 -4.81 15.73
N GLY A 78 -14.38 -5.55 16.83
CA GLY A 78 -15.30 -5.45 17.96
C GLY A 78 -15.14 -4.17 18.78
N GLN A 79 -14.02 -3.46 18.67
CA GLN A 79 -13.70 -2.24 19.42
C GLN A 79 -12.78 -1.28 18.61
N LEU A 80 -12.87 0.02 18.93
CA LEU A 80 -11.95 1.05 18.45
C LEU A 80 -10.53 0.81 18.99
N GLU A 81 -9.51 1.10 18.19
CA GLU A 81 -8.12 1.14 18.67
C GLU A 81 -7.68 2.59 18.80
N VAL A 82 -7.20 2.97 20.00
CA VAL A 82 -6.70 4.31 20.32
C VAL A 82 -5.18 4.27 20.46
N ILE A 83 -4.49 5.04 19.63
CA ILE A 83 -3.02 5.10 19.53
C ILE A 83 -2.52 6.45 20.02
N ASN A 84 -1.46 6.47 20.82
CA ASN A 84 -0.72 7.68 21.14
C ASN A 84 0.17 8.05 19.94
N THR A 85 -0.02 9.25 19.37
CA THR A 85 0.65 9.65 18.12
C THR A 85 2.15 9.92 18.27
N ALA A 86 2.63 10.19 19.49
CA ALA A 86 4.05 10.37 19.75
C ALA A 86 4.81 9.05 19.81
N THR A 87 4.18 7.98 20.32
CA THR A 87 4.82 6.67 20.49
C THR A 87 4.47 5.66 19.41
N GLY A 88 3.36 5.86 18.69
CA GLY A 88 2.81 4.90 17.73
C GLY A 88 2.25 3.62 18.37
N LYS A 89 2.03 3.63 19.69
CA LYS A 89 1.55 2.48 20.48
C LYS A 89 0.16 2.74 21.06
N ARG A 90 -0.53 1.66 21.39
CA ARG A 90 -1.86 1.72 22.00
C ARG A 90 -1.81 2.42 23.35
N LYS A 91 -2.77 3.32 23.59
CA LYS A 91 -2.81 4.16 24.80
C LYS A 91 -3.17 3.36 26.06
N ASP A 92 -4.00 2.33 25.91
CA ASP A 92 -4.52 1.51 27.00
C ASP A 92 -3.49 0.50 27.55
N THR A 93 -2.72 -0.11 26.65
CA THR A 93 -1.87 -1.27 26.93
C THR A 93 -0.39 -1.01 26.68
N GLY A 94 -0.04 0.05 25.96
CA GLY A 94 1.32 0.28 25.47
C GLY A 94 1.76 -0.72 24.39
N ALA A 95 0.87 -1.62 23.94
CA ALA A 95 1.18 -2.61 22.91
C ALA A 95 1.28 -1.97 21.51
N SER A 96 1.93 -2.68 20.59
CA SER A 96 1.98 -2.29 19.18
C SER A 96 0.58 -2.27 18.56
N SER A 97 0.31 -1.29 17.69
CA SER A 97 -0.96 -1.21 16.95
C SER A 97 -1.15 -2.40 16.02
N ARG A 98 -2.40 -2.83 15.82
CA ARG A 98 -2.78 -3.80 14.76
C ARG A 98 -2.46 -3.31 13.34
N LEU A 99 -2.24 -2.00 13.16
CA LEU A 99 -1.84 -1.37 11.90
C LEU A 99 -0.33 -1.19 11.76
N CYS A 100 0.47 -1.58 12.76
CA CYS A 100 1.93 -1.49 12.64
C CYS A 100 2.47 -2.42 11.53
N LYS A 101 3.66 -2.11 11.01
CA LYS A 101 4.31 -2.90 9.94
C LYS A 101 4.36 -4.39 10.26
N HIS A 102 4.69 -4.74 11.51
CA HIS A 102 4.80 -6.13 11.96
C HIS A 102 3.46 -6.87 11.91
N ALA A 103 2.38 -6.26 12.42
CA ALA A 103 1.04 -6.85 12.42
C ALA A 103 0.50 -7.03 10.99
N LEU A 104 0.69 -6.04 10.12
CA LEU A 104 0.31 -6.13 8.71
C LEU A 104 1.11 -7.20 7.97
N PHE A 105 2.42 -7.27 8.20
CA PHE A 105 3.27 -8.27 7.58
C PHE A 105 2.92 -9.69 8.05
N THR A 106 2.60 -9.86 9.34
CA THR A 106 2.11 -11.14 9.89
C THR A 106 0.84 -11.62 9.17
N ARG A 107 -0.12 -10.71 8.95
CA ARG A 107 -1.35 -11.03 8.22
C ARG A 107 -1.07 -11.37 6.75
N TRP A 108 -0.19 -10.62 6.11
CA TRP A 108 0.22 -10.86 4.73
C TRP A 108 0.90 -12.23 4.57
N ALA A 109 1.83 -12.59 5.45
CA ALA A 109 2.53 -13.87 5.39
C ALA A 109 1.56 -15.06 5.51
N LYS A 110 0.61 -15.01 6.46
CA LYS A 110 -0.44 -16.03 6.60
C LYS A 110 -1.25 -16.21 5.31
N LEU A 111 -1.61 -15.11 4.65
CA LEU A 111 -2.32 -15.15 3.37
C LEU A 111 -1.44 -15.73 2.25
N TYR A 112 -0.19 -15.30 2.17
CA TYR A 112 0.77 -15.73 1.17
C TYR A 112 1.00 -17.25 1.21
N HIS A 113 1.18 -17.83 2.40
CA HIS A 113 1.30 -19.28 2.57
C HIS A 113 0.02 -20.02 2.18
N LYS A 114 -1.15 -19.48 2.54
CA LYS A 114 -2.45 -20.09 2.17
C LYS A 114 -2.65 -20.12 0.66
N VAL A 115 -2.39 -19.01 -0.04
CA VAL A 115 -2.55 -18.92 -1.50
C VAL A 115 -1.54 -19.83 -2.21
N SER A 116 -0.29 -19.87 -1.74
CA SER A 116 0.75 -20.74 -2.30
C SER A 116 0.39 -22.22 -2.17
N SER A 117 -0.20 -22.61 -1.05
CA SER A 117 -0.65 -23.99 -0.80
C SER A 117 -1.86 -24.40 -1.65
N VAL A 118 -2.74 -23.46 -1.99
CA VAL A 118 -3.90 -23.73 -2.85
C VAL A 118 -3.48 -23.81 -4.32
N THR A 119 -2.54 -22.97 -4.75
CA THR A 119 -2.07 -22.90 -6.14
C THR A 119 -1.28 -24.14 -6.55
N SER A 120 -0.61 -24.81 -5.62
CA SER A 120 0.13 -26.04 -5.89
C SER A 120 -0.77 -27.27 -6.15
N LEU A 121 -2.04 -27.25 -5.73
CA LEU A 121 -2.97 -28.38 -5.86
C LEU A 121 -3.74 -28.42 -7.19
N CYS A 122 -3.82 -27.30 -7.93
CA CYS A 122 -4.66 -27.20 -9.13
C CYS A 122 -3.93 -27.44 -10.47
N THR A 123 -2.70 -27.96 -10.45
CA THR A 123 -2.01 -28.35 -11.69
C THR A 123 -2.44 -29.77 -12.09
N THR A 124 -3.62 -29.90 -12.69
CA THR A 124 -4.00 -31.16 -13.36
C THR A 124 -3.13 -31.37 -14.60
N PRO A 125 -2.46 -32.52 -14.78
CA PRO A 125 -1.72 -32.80 -15.99
C PRO A 125 -2.71 -33.13 -17.12
N ARG A 126 -2.96 -32.18 -18.02
CA ARG A 126 -3.65 -32.49 -19.28
C ARG A 126 -2.65 -33.22 -20.18
N HIS A 127 -2.85 -34.53 -20.28
CA HIS A 127 -2.13 -35.43 -21.19
C HIS A 127 -2.22 -34.93 -22.64
N THR A 128 -1.13 -34.36 -23.17
CA THR A 128 -0.77 -34.48 -24.59
C THR A 128 0.75 -34.62 -24.66
N LYS A 129 1.22 -35.82 -25.00
CA LYS A 129 2.62 -36.14 -25.25
C LYS A 129 3.14 -35.28 -26.39
N VAL A 130 4.01 -34.33 -26.09
CA VAL A 130 5.01 -33.82 -27.04
C VAL A 130 6.36 -33.98 -26.35
N LYS A 131 7.17 -34.93 -26.83
CA LYS A 131 8.58 -35.04 -26.47
C LYS A 131 9.31 -33.87 -27.12
N HIS A 132 9.69 -32.88 -26.33
CA HIS A 132 10.82 -32.03 -26.66
C HIS A 132 11.73 -31.95 -25.43
N ASP A 133 12.99 -32.31 -25.64
CA ASP A 133 14.05 -32.22 -24.66
C ASP A 133 14.30 -30.75 -24.32
N THR A 134 13.68 -30.28 -23.24
CA THR A 134 14.06 -29.01 -22.62
C THR A 134 13.98 -29.19 -21.12
N ARG A 135 15.15 -29.20 -20.50
CA ARG A 135 15.40 -29.29 -19.07
C ARG A 135 14.43 -28.36 -18.31
N PRO A 136 13.46 -28.87 -17.55
CA PRO A 136 12.65 -28.01 -16.71
C PRO A 136 13.55 -27.51 -15.58
N LEU A 137 13.67 -26.19 -15.45
CA LEU A 137 14.24 -25.56 -14.27
C LEU A 137 13.31 -25.87 -13.10
N SER A 138 13.62 -26.99 -12.44
CA SER A 138 12.96 -27.48 -11.24
C SER A 138 12.97 -26.38 -10.19
N THR A 139 11.82 -25.73 -10.01
CA THR A 139 11.59 -24.89 -8.84
C THR A 139 11.53 -25.85 -7.66
N GLN A 140 12.66 -25.98 -6.98
CA GLN A 140 12.82 -26.78 -5.77
C GLN A 140 11.74 -26.36 -4.77
N VAL A 141 10.79 -27.26 -4.53
CA VAL A 141 9.89 -27.20 -3.38
C VAL A 141 10.73 -27.55 -2.17
N ALA A 142 11.34 -26.54 -1.55
CA ALA A 142 11.93 -26.69 -0.24
C ALA A 142 10.80 -26.74 0.79
N SER A 143 10.49 -27.94 1.28
CA SER A 143 9.73 -28.11 2.52
C SER A 143 10.70 -28.58 3.61
N ARG A 144 10.61 -27.93 4.77
CA ARG A 144 11.33 -28.14 6.05
C ARG A 144 12.70 -27.46 6.17
N GLY A 145 12.58 -26.17 6.48
CA GLY A 145 13.65 -25.22 6.77
C GLY A 145 13.14 -23.84 6.37
N GLU A 146 12.04 -23.39 6.99
CA GLU A 146 11.39 -22.13 6.62
C GLU A 146 12.40 -21.00 6.81
N THR A 147 12.95 -20.51 5.70
CA THR A 147 13.77 -19.31 5.70
C THR A 147 12.90 -18.18 6.25
N PRO A 148 13.32 -17.50 7.33
CA PRO A 148 12.52 -16.45 7.94
C PRO A 148 12.19 -15.38 6.90
N LEU A 149 10.91 -15.05 6.75
CA LEU A 149 10.48 -14.06 5.78
C LEU A 149 10.91 -12.67 6.24
N MET A 150 11.79 -12.04 5.47
CA MET A 150 12.24 -10.67 5.72
C MET A 150 11.29 -9.65 5.08
N TYR A 151 10.91 -8.62 5.84
CA TYR A 151 9.92 -7.64 5.39
C TYR A 151 10.38 -6.84 4.16
N CYS A 152 11.64 -6.42 4.13
CA CYS A 152 12.18 -5.67 2.99
C CYS A 152 12.20 -6.51 1.71
N GLU A 153 12.56 -7.79 1.78
CA GLU A 153 12.58 -8.71 0.64
C GLU A 153 11.17 -8.94 0.09
N ALA A 154 10.19 -9.16 0.97
CA ALA A 154 8.78 -9.28 0.58
C ALA A 154 8.28 -8.03 -0.15
N LYS A 155 8.68 -6.83 0.29
CA LYS A 155 8.37 -5.58 -0.41
C LYS A 155 9.08 -5.47 -1.77
N LEU A 156 10.34 -5.90 -1.86
CA LEU A 156 11.12 -5.88 -3.09
C LEU A 156 10.59 -6.86 -4.14
N ALA A 157 9.98 -7.97 -3.70
CA ALA A 157 9.34 -8.95 -4.58
C ALA A 157 8.18 -8.34 -5.40
N ALA A 158 7.53 -7.27 -4.92
CA ALA A 158 6.48 -6.54 -5.64
C ALA A 158 7.07 -5.63 -6.75
N ARG A 159 7.68 -6.23 -7.78
CA ARG A 159 8.44 -5.53 -8.84
C ARG A 159 7.67 -4.40 -9.52
N THR A 160 6.43 -4.65 -9.95
CA THR A 160 5.59 -3.65 -10.61
C THR A 160 5.39 -2.42 -9.73
N TYR A 161 5.11 -2.62 -8.44
CA TYR A 161 4.98 -1.53 -7.48
C TYR A 161 6.29 -0.76 -7.33
N GLN A 162 7.43 -1.46 -7.22
CA GLN A 162 8.74 -0.79 -7.10
C GLN A 162 9.08 0.05 -8.34
N THR A 163 8.80 -0.43 -9.55
CA THR A 163 9.01 0.32 -10.80
C THR A 163 8.18 1.59 -10.81
N VAL A 164 6.90 1.49 -10.47
CA VAL A 164 5.96 2.63 -10.46
C VAL A 164 6.36 3.65 -9.39
N LYS A 165 6.77 3.18 -8.21
CA LYS A 165 7.30 4.02 -7.13
C LYS A 165 8.55 4.80 -7.54
N GLN A 166 9.47 4.15 -8.28
CA GLN A 166 10.67 4.82 -8.79
C GLN A 166 10.34 5.88 -9.84
N GLN A 167 9.40 5.60 -10.73
CA GLN A 167 8.93 6.57 -11.72
C GLN A 167 8.31 7.80 -11.06
N LEU A 168 7.51 7.62 -10.00
CA LEU A 168 6.96 8.72 -9.21
C LEU A 168 8.05 9.60 -8.59
N PHE A 169 9.10 9.00 -8.00
CA PHE A 169 10.19 9.78 -7.41
C PHE A 169 10.97 10.56 -8.46
N ARG A 170 11.18 9.95 -9.63
CA ARG A 170 11.84 10.61 -10.76
C ARG A 170 11.01 11.77 -11.28
N SER A 171 9.70 11.60 -11.46
CA SER A 171 8.83 12.66 -11.98
C SER A 171 8.78 13.87 -11.06
N LEU A 172 8.82 13.68 -9.73
CA LEU A 172 8.92 14.79 -8.78
C LEU A 172 10.23 15.57 -8.95
N GLN A 173 11.35 14.86 -9.11
CA GLN A 173 12.65 15.48 -9.30
C GLN A 173 12.76 16.21 -10.64
N GLU A 174 12.34 15.58 -11.74
CA GLU A 174 12.35 16.15 -13.09
C GLU A 174 11.43 17.38 -13.20
N ALA A 175 10.34 17.42 -12.45
CA ALA A 175 9.44 18.57 -12.35
C ALA A 175 9.99 19.72 -11.48
N GLY A 176 11.18 19.57 -10.89
CA GLY A 176 11.75 20.57 -9.98
C GLY A 176 11.06 20.64 -8.61
N LEU A 177 10.28 19.63 -8.24
CA LEU A 177 9.50 19.56 -6.98
C LEU A 177 10.30 18.96 -5.81
N GLY A 178 11.58 18.67 -6.04
CA GLY A 178 12.48 18.08 -5.06
C GLY A 178 12.54 16.56 -5.08
N THR A 179 13.31 16.01 -4.14
CA THR A 179 13.55 14.56 -4.04
C THR A 179 12.74 13.95 -2.92
N TRP A 180 12.11 12.80 -3.18
CA TRP A 180 11.35 12.08 -2.16
C TRP A 180 12.24 11.56 -1.03
N VAL A 181 11.96 11.97 0.21
CA VAL A 181 12.70 11.53 1.40
C VAL A 181 12.18 10.17 1.86
N LYS A 182 13.08 9.17 1.92
CA LYS A 182 12.78 7.82 2.41
C LYS A 182 13.23 7.67 3.86
N LYS A 183 12.52 6.81 4.59
CA LYS A 183 13.02 6.32 5.88
C LYS A 183 14.29 5.48 5.68
N PRO A 184 15.18 5.42 6.69
CA PRO A 184 16.34 4.54 6.66
C PRO A 184 15.93 3.07 6.44
N PRO A 185 16.70 2.29 5.64
CA PRO A 185 16.34 0.93 5.28
C PRO A 185 16.25 -0.02 6.48
N GLU A 186 16.97 0.27 7.57
CA GLU A 186 16.99 -0.48 8.82
C GLU A 186 15.58 -0.60 9.43
N GLN A 187 14.71 0.39 9.17
CA GLN A 187 13.32 0.37 9.64
C GLN A 187 12.45 -0.71 8.97
N ASP A 188 12.92 -1.30 7.87
CA ASP A 188 12.26 -2.40 7.15
C ASP A 188 13.04 -3.73 7.28
N GLN A 189 14.17 -3.76 7.99
CA GLN A 189 15.01 -4.94 8.20
C GLN A 189 14.58 -5.70 9.45
N PHE A 190 13.42 -6.35 9.39
CA PHE A 190 12.95 -7.27 10.42
C PHE A 190 12.36 -8.53 9.81
N VAL A 191 12.37 -9.60 10.59
CA VAL A 191 11.80 -10.90 10.22
C VAL A 191 10.53 -11.17 11.04
N LEU A 192 9.67 -12.05 10.53
CA LEU A 192 8.65 -12.68 11.36
C LEU A 192 9.24 -13.93 12.00
N SER A 193 9.12 -14.02 13.32
CA SER A 193 9.24 -15.29 14.02
C SER A 193 7.96 -16.07 13.73
N VAL A 194 8.06 -17.14 12.94
CA VAL A 194 6.95 -18.09 12.72
C VAL A 194 6.78 -18.96 13.94
#